data_AF-A0A2G9ZLH2-F1
#
_entry.id   AF-A0A2G9ZLH2-F1
#
_cell.length_a   1.000
_cell.length_b   1.000
_cell.length_c   1.000
_cell.angle_alpha   90.00
_cell.angle_beta   90.00
_cell.angle_gamma   90.00
#
_symmetry.space_group_name_H-M   'P 1'
#
loop_
_entity.id
_entity.type
_entity.pdbx_description
1 polymer ?
#
loop_
_entity_poly.entity_id
_entity_poly.type
_entity_poly.pdbx_seq_one_letter_code
_entity_poly.pdbx_strand_id
1 'polypeptide(L)'
;MLGFLPKNFIRFGQDRRGFSIIEVPIALYIIATGLIATIGLAGQTIQTQQINNNMVIGSMLAQEGLELVRWQREYNYLNSFNWSNQITDGAEYNYTVYLDTGTDVISFDGTPNDIANPEAKLYLDSKGFYTHDSGGESTVFSRLITATKINEDAYGFKSQVRWHDRGRNFNYVAETVLYDWR
;
A
#
# COMPACT_ATOMS: atom_id res chain seq x y z
N MET A 1 -57.86 59.01 48.19
CA MET A 1 -57.99 57.54 48.31
C MET A 1 -57.22 56.92 47.16
N LEU A 2 -56.12 56.21 47.47
CA LEU A 2 -55.40 55.17 46.69
C LEU A 2 -54.93 55.54 45.25
N GLY A 3 -53.70 55.26 44.83
CA GLY A 3 -52.64 54.47 45.42
C GLY A 3 -51.34 54.62 44.63
N PHE A 4 -50.24 54.69 45.36
CA PHE A 4 -48.87 54.55 44.88
C PHE A 4 -48.69 53.17 44.23
N LEU A 5 -48.27 53.11 42.97
CA LEU A 5 -47.76 51.86 42.36
C LEU A 5 -46.25 51.77 42.63
N PRO A 6 -45.73 50.67 43.20
CA PRO A 6 -44.29 50.52 43.44
C PRO A 6 -43.57 50.10 42.15
N LYS A 7 -42.46 50.78 41.84
CA LYS A 7 -41.49 50.37 40.82
C LYS A 7 -40.70 49.16 41.33
N ASN A 8 -41.14 47.95 41.01
CA ASN A 8 -40.31 46.75 41.19
C ASN A 8 -39.37 46.59 40.00
N PHE A 9 -38.20 47.23 40.07
CA PHE A 9 -37.04 46.84 39.27
C PHE A 9 -36.49 45.53 39.85
N ILE A 10 -36.77 44.41 39.18
CA ILE A 10 -36.07 43.15 39.44
C ILE A 10 -34.62 43.36 39.00
N ARG A 11 -33.72 43.58 39.96
CA ARG A 11 -32.27 43.51 39.71
C ARG A 11 -31.85 42.06 39.83
N PHE A 12 -31.56 41.41 38.70
CA PHE A 12 -30.76 40.19 38.70
C PHE A 12 -29.36 40.57 39.21
N GLY A 13 -29.06 40.21 40.46
CA GLY A 13 -27.70 40.31 40.97
C GLY A 13 -26.79 39.50 40.04
N GLN A 14 -25.79 40.15 39.44
CA GLN A 14 -24.72 39.43 38.76
C GLN A 14 -23.88 38.75 39.85
N ASP A 15 -24.10 37.46 40.07
CA ASP A 15 -23.17 36.60 40.81
C ASP A 15 -21.83 36.60 40.08
N ARG A 16 -20.93 37.52 40.45
CA ARG A 16 -19.54 37.47 40.02
C ARG A 16 -18.84 36.39 40.83
N ARG A 17 -19.04 35.13 40.43
CA ARG A 17 -18.35 33.99 41.02
C ARG A 17 -16.85 34.11 40.70
N GLY A 18 -16.05 34.35 41.73
CA GLY A 18 -14.59 34.31 41.63
C GLY A 18 -14.11 32.88 41.43
N PHE A 19 -13.04 32.70 40.66
CA PHE A 19 -12.42 31.39 40.42
C PHE A 19 -11.75 30.89 41.72
N SER A 20 -11.99 29.64 42.09
CA SER A 20 -11.33 29.08 43.28
C SER A 20 -9.90 28.67 42.97
N ILE A 21 -8.96 28.87 43.91
CA ILE A 21 -7.54 28.50 43.71
C ILE A 21 -7.39 26.99 43.44
N ILE A 22 -8.29 26.15 43.97
CA ILE A 22 -8.30 24.69 43.71
C ILE A 22 -8.86 24.32 42.33
N GLU A 23 -9.60 25.21 41.68
CA GLU A 23 -10.21 24.96 40.37
C GLU A 23 -9.17 25.05 39.25
N VAL A 24 -8.14 25.89 39.41
CA VAL A 24 -7.02 26.02 38.47
C VAL A 24 -6.23 24.71 38.30
N PRO A 25 -5.74 24.03 39.36
CA PRO A 25 -5.03 22.76 39.21
C PRO A 25 -5.93 21.64 38.66
N ILE A 26 -7.24 21.65 38.96
CA ILE A 26 -8.20 20.70 38.36
C ILE A 26 -8.34 20.95 36.85
N ALA A 27 -8.52 22.21 36.44
CA ALA A 27 -8.59 22.56 35.02
C ALA A 27 -7.29 22.21 34.27
N LEU A 28 -6.12 22.49 34.87
CA LEU A 28 -4.83 22.11 34.30
C LEU A 28 -4.68 20.60 34.17
N TYR A 29 -5.14 19.83 35.16
CA TYR A 29 -5.14 18.36 35.09
C TYR A 29 -5.99 17.83 33.93
N ILE A 30 -7.21 18.36 33.76
CA ILE A 30 -8.09 17.98 32.65
C ILE A 30 -7.47 18.33 31.30
N ILE A 31 -6.86 19.51 31.16
CA ILE A 31 -6.16 19.92 29.94
C ILE A 31 -4.95 19.01 29.66
N ALA A 32 -4.13 18.72 30.68
CA ALA A 32 -2.94 17.89 30.54
C ALA A 32 -3.30 16.45 30.12
N THR A 33 -4.31 15.86 30.75
CA THR A 33 -4.80 14.52 30.39
C THR A 33 -5.38 14.49 28.97
N GLY A 34 -6.14 15.51 28.57
CA GLY A 34 -6.62 15.67 27.19
C GLY A 34 -5.47 15.76 26.19
N LEU A 35 -4.42 16.53 26.50
CA LEU A 35 -3.25 16.69 25.64
C LEU A 35 -2.52 15.35 25.42
N ILE A 36 -2.28 14.58 26.48
CA ILE A 36 -1.65 13.26 26.39
C ILE A 36 -2.46 12.33 25.49
N ALA A 37 -3.79 12.30 25.66
CA ALA A 37 -4.66 11.47 24.83
C ALA A 37 -4.57 11.85 23.34
N THR A 38 -4.59 13.15 23.01
CA THR A 38 -4.47 13.61 21.62
C THR A 38 -3.13 13.27 20.98
N ILE A 39 -2.02 13.40 21.72
CA ILE A 39 -0.68 13.03 21.23
C ILE A 39 -0.59 11.52 20.97
N GLY A 40 -1.17 10.71 21.87
CA GLY A 40 -1.22 9.26 21.70
C GLY A 40 -1.95 8.85 20.41
N LEU A 41 -3.11 9.47 20.15
CA LEU A 41 -3.87 9.21 18.93
C LEU A 41 -3.10 9.65 17.67
N ALA A 42 -2.48 10.84 17.68
CA ALA A 42 -1.69 11.33 16.56
C ALA A 42 -0.52 10.40 16.22
N GLY A 43 0.18 9.90 17.25
CA GLY A 43 1.25 8.91 17.07
C GLY A 43 0.74 7.62 16.40
N GLN A 44 -0.44 7.15 16.78
CA GLN A 44 -1.04 5.96 16.18
C GLN A 44 -1.47 6.20 14.71
N THR A 45 -2.03 7.37 14.40
CA THR A 45 -2.39 7.73 13.02
C THR A 45 -1.18 7.75 12.08
N ILE A 46 -0.07 8.36 12.51
CA ILE A 46 1.18 8.40 11.72
C ILE A 46 1.68 6.98 11.43
N GLN A 47 1.60 6.09 12.43
CA GLN A 47 2.02 4.71 12.27
C GLN A 47 1.16 3.94 11.25
N THR A 48 -0.16 4.11 11.29
CA THR A 48 -1.07 3.48 10.33
C THR A 48 -0.85 4.01 8.91
N GLN A 49 -0.47 5.28 8.76
CA GLN A 49 -0.23 5.88 7.45
C GLN A 49 0.94 5.23 6.68
N GLN A 50 2.02 4.86 7.36
CA GLN A 50 3.14 4.15 6.72
C GLN A 50 2.73 2.76 6.19
N ILE A 51 1.97 2.01 6.98
CA ILE A 51 1.45 0.69 6.58
C ILE A 51 0.55 0.83 5.35
N ASN A 52 -0.32 1.84 5.36
CA ASN A 52 -1.22 2.12 4.23
C ASN A 52 -0.45 2.50 2.96
N ASN A 53 0.63 3.28 3.07
CA ASN A 53 1.46 3.63 1.91
C ASN A 53 2.09 2.38 1.27
N ASN A 54 2.68 1.50 2.07
CA ASN A 54 3.29 0.26 1.55
C ASN A 54 2.24 -0.67 0.94
N MET A 55 1.02 -0.70 1.48
CA MET A 55 -0.08 -1.46 0.91
C MET A 55 -0.47 -0.95 -0.49
N VAL A 56 -0.56 0.37 -0.66
CA VAL A 56 -0.87 0.98 -1.98
C VAL A 56 0.24 0.65 -2.97
N ILE A 57 1.51 0.88 -2.61
CA ILE A 57 2.67 0.58 -3.47
C ILE A 57 2.69 -0.90 -3.84
N GLY A 58 2.56 -1.80 -2.86
CA GLY A 58 2.56 -3.24 -3.09
C GLY A 58 1.42 -3.69 -4.01
N SER A 59 0.24 -3.06 -3.90
CA SER A 59 -0.89 -3.34 -4.79
C SER A 59 -0.66 -2.88 -6.23
N MET A 60 -0.03 -1.71 -6.42
CA MET A 60 0.31 -1.19 -7.74
C MET A 60 1.40 -2.03 -8.40
N LEU A 61 2.43 -2.44 -7.66
CA LEU A 61 3.51 -3.31 -8.16
C LEU A 61 3.01 -4.69 -8.59
N ALA A 62 2.01 -5.24 -7.88
CA ALA A 62 1.39 -6.51 -8.24
C ALA A 62 0.54 -6.37 -9.52
N GLN A 63 -0.21 -5.27 -9.65
CA GLN A 63 -0.96 -4.98 -10.87
C GLN A 63 -0.04 -4.76 -12.08
N GLU A 64 1.01 -3.97 -11.91
CA GLU A 64 2.04 -3.74 -12.93
C GLU A 64 2.64 -5.06 -13.42
N GLY A 65 2.99 -5.98 -12.50
CA GLY A 65 3.49 -7.30 -12.87
C GLY A 65 2.55 -8.07 -13.80
N LEU A 66 1.23 -8.04 -13.53
CA LEU A 66 0.24 -8.68 -14.41
C LEU A 66 0.08 -7.96 -15.76
N GLU A 67 0.20 -6.64 -15.79
CA GLU A 67 0.16 -5.87 -17.02
C GLU A 67 1.39 -6.16 -17.91
N LEU A 68 2.57 -6.38 -17.34
CA LEU A 68 3.76 -6.80 -18.10
C LEU A 68 3.55 -8.18 -18.75
N VAL A 69 2.92 -9.12 -18.04
CA VAL A 69 2.56 -10.43 -18.61
C VAL A 69 1.54 -10.29 -19.73
N ARG A 70 0.52 -9.44 -19.55
CA ARG A 70 -0.49 -9.14 -20.60
C ARG A 70 0.15 -8.51 -21.83
N TRP A 71 1.07 -7.57 -21.63
CA TRP A 71 1.82 -6.93 -22.70
C TRP A 71 2.64 -7.96 -23.47
N GLN A 72 3.34 -8.88 -22.79
CA GLN A 72 4.12 -9.92 -23.46
C GLN A 72 3.25 -10.85 -24.31
N ARG A 73 2.07 -11.24 -23.82
CA ARG A 73 1.11 -12.00 -24.63
C ARG A 73 0.72 -11.23 -25.89
N GLU A 74 0.39 -9.95 -25.76
CA GLU A 74 0.01 -9.13 -26.92
C GLU A 74 1.17 -8.98 -27.91
N TYR A 75 2.38 -8.75 -27.40
CA TYR A 75 3.60 -8.74 -28.19
C TYR A 75 3.77 -10.06 -28.96
N ASN A 76 3.54 -11.21 -28.31
CA ASN A 76 3.60 -12.52 -28.98
C ASN A 76 2.58 -12.62 -30.12
N TYR A 77 1.33 -12.17 -29.91
CA TYR A 77 0.31 -12.17 -30.96
C TYR A 77 0.64 -11.28 -32.15
N LEU A 78 1.21 -10.09 -31.90
CA LEU A 78 1.61 -9.15 -32.95
C LEU A 78 2.75 -9.69 -33.81
N ASN A 79 3.65 -10.46 -33.19
CA ASN A 79 4.82 -11.05 -33.86
C ASN A 79 4.61 -12.49 -34.35
N SER A 80 3.37 -13.00 -34.29
CA SER A 80 3.03 -14.38 -34.71
C SER A 80 3.79 -15.48 -33.94
N PHE A 81 4.21 -15.20 -32.71
CA PHE A 81 4.72 -16.21 -31.79
C PHE A 81 3.55 -16.94 -31.11
N ASN A 82 3.85 -18.07 -30.46
CA ASN A 82 2.89 -18.69 -29.54
C ASN A 82 2.54 -17.66 -28.44
N TRP A 83 1.26 -17.49 -28.13
CA TRP A 83 0.79 -16.47 -27.18
C TRP A 83 1.45 -16.59 -25.80
N SER A 84 1.78 -17.82 -25.40
CA SER A 84 2.34 -18.16 -24.09
C SER A 84 3.87 -18.13 -24.07
N ASN A 85 4.51 -17.76 -25.19
CA ASN A 85 5.96 -17.67 -25.30
C ASN A 85 6.54 -16.73 -24.23
N GLN A 86 7.55 -17.22 -23.50
CA GLN A 86 8.27 -16.54 -22.40
C GLN A 86 7.45 -16.21 -21.14
N ILE A 87 6.12 -16.41 -21.13
CA ILE A 87 5.28 -16.17 -19.94
C ILE A 87 4.97 -17.46 -19.17
N THR A 88 5.21 -18.64 -19.76
CA THR A 88 5.09 -19.97 -19.12
C THR A 88 5.95 -20.98 -19.87
N ASP A 89 6.33 -22.08 -19.20
CA ASP A 89 6.99 -23.26 -19.78
C ASP A 89 6.02 -24.43 -20.04
N GLY A 90 4.72 -24.22 -19.82
CA GLY A 90 3.68 -25.25 -19.92
C GLY A 90 3.39 -26.00 -18.61
N ALA A 91 4.11 -25.71 -17.53
CA ALA A 91 3.88 -26.18 -16.17
C ALA A 91 3.68 -25.00 -15.20
N GLU A 92 3.72 -25.28 -13.88
CA GLU A 92 3.81 -24.21 -12.89
C GLU A 92 5.18 -23.56 -12.98
N TYR A 93 5.21 -22.26 -13.26
CA TYR A 93 6.43 -21.52 -13.57
C TYR A 93 6.50 -20.23 -12.77
N ASN A 94 7.54 -20.10 -11.94
CA ASN A 94 7.81 -18.91 -11.15
C ASN A 94 8.89 -18.09 -11.84
N TYR A 95 8.68 -16.77 -11.92
CA TYR A 95 9.63 -15.87 -12.54
C TYR A 95 9.49 -14.43 -12.03
N THR A 96 10.52 -13.66 -12.30
CA THR A 96 10.52 -12.19 -12.20
C THR A 96 10.52 -11.58 -13.59
N VAL A 97 10.03 -10.35 -13.68
CA VAL A 97 9.98 -9.61 -14.95
C VAL A 97 10.83 -8.37 -14.79
N TYR A 98 11.89 -8.32 -15.58
CA TYR A 98 12.78 -7.20 -15.70
C TYR A 98 12.26 -6.28 -16.80
N LEU A 99 12.07 -5.01 -16.46
CA LEU A 99 11.85 -3.94 -17.43
C LEU A 99 13.14 -3.11 -17.47
N ASP A 100 13.88 -3.20 -18.57
CA ASP A 100 14.99 -2.29 -18.82
C ASP A 100 14.44 -0.97 -19.34
N THR A 101 14.38 0.03 -18.46
CA THR A 101 13.86 1.37 -18.77
C THR A 101 14.77 2.18 -19.72
N GLY A 102 15.98 1.69 -20.01
CA GLY A 102 16.93 2.31 -20.95
C GLY A 102 16.76 1.82 -22.39
N THR A 103 16.33 0.57 -22.56
CA THR A 103 16.16 -0.06 -23.88
C THR A 103 14.72 -0.42 -24.21
N ASP A 104 13.79 -0.22 -23.26
CA ASP A 104 12.38 -0.66 -23.31
C ASP A 104 12.23 -2.15 -23.61
N VAL A 105 13.21 -2.95 -23.17
CA VAL A 105 13.22 -4.40 -23.30
C VAL A 105 12.65 -5.01 -22.03
N ILE A 106 11.70 -5.94 -22.22
CA ILE A 106 11.20 -6.80 -21.15
C ILE A 106 11.91 -8.15 -21.24
N SER A 107 12.43 -8.62 -20.11
CA SER A 107 13.00 -9.96 -19.99
C SER A 107 12.41 -10.69 -18.79
N PHE A 108 12.31 -12.01 -18.94
CA PHE A 108 11.73 -12.92 -17.96
C PHE A 108 12.85 -13.76 -17.38
N ASP A 109 12.93 -13.80 -16.05
CA ASP A 109 13.92 -14.58 -15.33
C ASP A 109 13.22 -15.63 -14.46
N GLY A 110 13.34 -16.89 -14.86
CA GLY A 110 12.79 -18.04 -14.14
C GLY A 110 13.71 -18.65 -13.10
N THR A 111 14.82 -17.98 -12.74
CA THR A 111 15.70 -18.45 -11.66
C THR A 111 15.07 -18.44 -10.27
N PRO A 112 14.25 -17.45 -9.84
CA PRO A 112 13.63 -17.47 -8.53
C PRO A 112 12.45 -18.45 -8.48
N ASN A 113 12.48 -19.37 -7.52
CA ASN A 113 11.38 -20.29 -7.26
C ASN A 113 10.56 -19.93 -6.01
N ASP A 114 11.04 -19.00 -5.19
CA ASP A 114 10.39 -18.47 -4.00
C ASP A 114 10.56 -16.94 -3.91
N ILE A 115 9.57 -16.25 -3.35
CA ILE A 115 9.60 -14.78 -3.19
C ILE A 115 10.68 -14.29 -2.21
N ALA A 116 11.23 -15.18 -1.39
CA ALA A 116 12.35 -14.92 -0.50
C ALA A 116 13.72 -15.02 -1.21
N ASN A 117 13.77 -15.50 -2.46
CA ASN A 117 15.01 -15.51 -3.21
C ASN A 117 15.50 -14.07 -3.49
N PRO A 118 16.82 -13.83 -3.51
CA PRO A 118 17.38 -12.50 -3.79
C PRO A 118 16.91 -11.89 -5.12
N GLU A 119 16.70 -12.71 -6.15
CA GLU A 119 16.28 -12.31 -7.49
C GLU A 119 14.84 -11.77 -7.51
N ALA A 120 14.00 -12.17 -6.55
CA ALA A 120 12.65 -11.64 -6.38
C ALA A 120 12.64 -10.22 -5.78
N LYS A 121 13.75 -9.72 -5.25
CA LYS A 121 13.81 -8.40 -4.60
C LYS A 121 13.68 -7.27 -5.60
N LEU A 122 12.98 -6.21 -5.21
CA LEU A 122 12.86 -4.99 -5.98
C LEU A 122 13.81 -3.90 -5.47
N TYR A 123 14.42 -3.23 -6.42
CA TYR A 123 15.32 -2.10 -6.27
C TYR A 123 14.70 -0.89 -6.98
N LEU A 124 15.03 0.31 -6.52
CA LEU A 124 14.60 1.55 -7.16
C LEU A 124 15.74 2.03 -8.07
N ASP A 125 15.46 2.14 -9.35
CA ASP A 125 16.44 2.67 -10.31
C ASP A 125 16.60 4.21 -10.16
N SER A 126 17.57 4.77 -10.88
CA SER A 126 17.84 6.22 -10.88
C SER A 126 16.70 7.07 -11.45
N LYS A 127 15.73 6.46 -12.14
CA LYS A 127 14.55 7.12 -12.72
C LYS A 127 13.31 6.99 -11.83
N GLY A 128 13.40 6.24 -10.72
CA GLY A 128 12.30 6.03 -9.78
C GLY A 128 11.38 4.85 -10.13
N PHE A 129 11.81 3.93 -11.00
CA PHE A 129 11.08 2.70 -11.29
C PHE A 129 11.56 1.55 -10.43
N TYR A 130 10.63 0.65 -10.09
CA TYR A 130 10.96 -0.59 -9.38
C TYR A 130 11.43 -1.65 -10.38
N THR A 131 12.64 -2.14 -10.18
CA THR A 131 13.27 -3.15 -11.04
C THR A 131 13.83 -4.28 -10.19
N HIS A 132 14.15 -5.41 -10.81
CA HIS A 132 14.86 -6.51 -10.15
C HIS A 132 16.40 -6.37 -10.26
N ASP A 133 16.90 -5.20 -10.71
CA ASP A 133 18.32 -4.94 -10.89
C ASP A 133 18.97 -4.50 -9.56
N SER A 134 19.86 -5.35 -9.04
CA SER A 134 20.62 -5.09 -7.83
C SER A 134 21.54 -3.85 -7.87
N GLY A 135 21.73 -3.23 -9.05
CA GLY A 135 22.45 -1.96 -9.20
C GLY A 135 21.70 -0.73 -8.67
N GLY A 136 20.40 -0.84 -8.36
CA GLY A 136 19.58 0.24 -7.80
C GLY A 136 19.59 0.34 -6.27
N GLU A 137 18.80 1.27 -5.74
CA GLU A 137 18.60 1.45 -4.30
C GLU A 137 17.71 0.33 -3.75
N SER A 138 18.17 -0.36 -2.69
CA SER A 138 17.44 -1.48 -2.10
C SER A 138 16.11 -1.04 -1.51
N THR A 139 15.01 -1.70 -1.90
CA THR A 139 13.68 -1.48 -1.30
C THR A 139 13.29 -2.59 -0.34
N VAL A 140 12.14 -2.43 0.33
CA VAL A 140 11.54 -3.45 1.21
C VAL A 140 10.69 -4.47 0.45
N PHE A 141 10.44 -4.26 -0.85
CA PHE A 141 9.53 -5.06 -1.64
C PHE A 141 10.28 -6.18 -2.38
N SER A 142 9.62 -7.33 -2.49
CA SER A 142 9.95 -8.40 -3.41
C SER A 142 8.71 -8.76 -4.21
N ARG A 143 8.88 -9.14 -5.48
CA ARG A 143 7.81 -9.54 -6.39
C ARG A 143 8.13 -10.89 -7.02
N LEU A 144 7.12 -11.75 -7.10
CA LEU A 144 7.21 -13.01 -7.84
C LEU A 144 5.92 -13.21 -8.64
N ILE A 145 6.06 -13.60 -9.90
CA ILE A 145 4.94 -14.00 -10.75
C ILE A 145 4.94 -15.51 -10.87
N THR A 146 3.78 -16.12 -10.64
CA THR A 146 3.54 -17.55 -10.84
C THR A 146 2.55 -17.72 -11.98
N ALA A 147 2.94 -18.46 -13.01
CA ALA A 147 2.03 -18.98 -14.01
C ALA A 147 1.59 -20.39 -13.63
N THR A 148 0.30 -20.70 -13.78
CA THR A 148 -0.26 -22.02 -13.51
C THR A 148 -1.16 -22.41 -14.67
N LYS A 149 -0.90 -23.58 -15.25
CA LYS A 149 -1.74 -24.12 -16.33
C LYS A 149 -3.14 -24.45 -15.81
N ILE A 150 -4.18 -23.92 -16.46
CA ILE A 150 -5.58 -24.26 -16.17
C ILE A 150 -6.05 -25.32 -17.15
N ASN A 151 -5.85 -25.08 -18.45
CA ASN A 151 -6.12 -26.02 -19.54
C ASN A 151 -5.19 -25.72 -20.72
N GLU A 152 -5.46 -26.26 -21.90
CA GLU A 152 -4.60 -26.04 -23.09
C GLU A 152 -4.64 -24.59 -23.59
N ASP A 153 -5.77 -23.91 -23.41
CA ASP A 153 -6.04 -22.56 -23.95
C ASP A 153 -6.01 -21.48 -22.86
N ALA A 154 -5.66 -21.80 -21.62
CA ALA A 154 -5.71 -20.84 -20.52
C ALA A 154 -4.68 -21.09 -19.42
N TYR A 155 -4.08 -20.01 -18.95
CA TYR A 155 -3.15 -19.98 -17.82
C TYR A 155 -3.60 -18.93 -16.81
N GLY A 156 -3.57 -19.31 -15.53
CA GLY A 156 -3.70 -18.41 -14.40
C GLY A 156 -2.35 -17.76 -14.08
N PHE A 157 -2.37 -16.48 -13.78
CA PHE A 157 -1.18 -15.72 -13.40
C PHE A 157 -1.43 -15.04 -12.05
N LYS A 158 -0.49 -15.23 -11.14
CA LYS A 158 -0.50 -14.64 -9.80
C LYS A 158 0.73 -13.77 -9.63
N SER A 159 0.55 -12.46 -9.47
CA SER A 159 1.63 -11.55 -9.07
C SER A 159 1.54 -11.32 -7.57
N GLN A 160 2.54 -11.84 -6.85
CA GLN A 160 2.65 -11.68 -5.41
C GLN A 160 3.74 -10.63 -5.11
N VAL A 161 3.41 -9.65 -4.28
CA VAL A 161 4.36 -8.70 -3.72
C VAL A 161 4.42 -8.90 -2.21
N ARG A 162 5.63 -9.05 -1.67
CA ARG A 162 5.90 -9.17 -0.23
C ARG A 162 6.76 -8.01 0.22
N TRP A 163 6.48 -7.48 1.41
CA TRP A 163 7.38 -6.56 2.09
C TRP A 163 7.46 -6.85 3.58
N HIS A 164 8.60 -6.51 4.17
CA HIS A 164 8.81 -6.62 5.61
C HIS A 164 8.68 -5.26 6.28
N ASP A 165 7.78 -5.15 7.24
CA ASP A 165 7.62 -3.93 8.04
C ASP A 165 7.41 -4.30 9.52
N ARG A 166 8.18 -3.66 10.41
CA ARG A 166 8.14 -3.84 11.88
C ARG A 166 8.09 -5.30 12.35
N GLY A 167 8.94 -6.16 11.79
CA GLY A 167 9.04 -7.57 12.22
C GLY A 167 7.97 -8.48 11.63
N ARG A 168 7.11 -7.98 10.74
CA ARG A 168 6.05 -8.77 10.08
C ARG A 168 6.18 -8.70 8.57
N ASN A 169 5.95 -9.84 7.92
CA ASN A 169 5.77 -9.89 6.48
C ASN A 169 4.32 -9.58 6.12
N PHE A 170 4.15 -8.63 5.22
CA PHE A 170 2.90 -8.32 4.55
C PHE A 170 2.98 -8.81 3.12
N ASN A 171 1.85 -9.25 2.56
CA ASN A 171 1.78 -9.69 1.18
C ASN A 171 0.54 -9.07 0.53
N TYR A 172 0.65 -8.76 -0.75
CA TYR A 172 -0.46 -8.47 -1.63
C TYR A 172 -0.38 -9.41 -2.84
N VAL A 173 -1.54 -9.88 -3.31
CA VAL A 173 -1.63 -10.80 -4.44
C VAL A 173 -2.65 -10.26 -5.42
N ALA A 174 -2.25 -10.11 -6.69
CA ALA A 174 -3.14 -9.88 -7.81
C ALA A 174 -3.18 -11.13 -8.68
N GLU A 175 -4.37 -11.48 -9.19
CA GLU A 175 -4.57 -12.65 -10.04
C GLU A 175 -5.29 -12.27 -11.33
N THR A 176 -4.95 -12.93 -12.42
CA THR A 176 -5.68 -12.86 -13.69
C THR A 176 -5.60 -14.20 -14.39
N VAL A 177 -6.57 -14.47 -15.27
CA VAL A 177 -6.46 -15.57 -16.23
C VAL A 177 -6.24 -14.96 -17.61
N LEU A 178 -5.31 -15.52 -18.37
CA LEU A 178 -5.12 -15.18 -19.78
C LEU A 178 -5.48 -16.41 -20.63
N TYR A 179 -6.17 -16.14 -21.73
CA TYR A 179 -6.64 -17.14 -22.67
C TYR A 179 -5.90 -17.02 -24.01
N ASP A 180 -5.80 -18.13 -24.71
CA ASP A 180 -5.71 -18.18 -26.16
C ASP A 180 -7.11 -17.92 -26.73
N TRP A 181 -7.28 -16.82 -27.44
CA TRP A 181 -8.60 -16.42 -27.95
C TRP A 181 -8.58 -16.15 -29.46
N ARG A 182 -7.53 -16.58 -30.15
CA ARG A 182 -7.38 -16.37 -31.58
C ARG A 182 -7.90 -17.54 -32.40
#